data_AF-A0A0L0VTI5-F1
#
_entry.id   AF-A0A0L0VTI5-F1
#
_cell.length_a   1.000
_cell.length_b   1.000
_cell.length_c   1.000
_cell.angle_alpha   90.00
_cell.angle_beta   90.00
_cell.angle_gamma   90.00
#
_symmetry.space_group_name_H-M   'P 1'
#
loop_
_entity.id
_entity.type
_entity.pdbx_description
1 polymer ?
#
loop_
_entity_poly.entity_id
_entity_poly.type
_entity_poly.pdbx_seq_one_letter_code
_entity_poly.pdbx_strand_id
1 'polypeptide(L)'
;MQTEISAQLLVLVTLGISSLQGSSAASTHQLYRRQVPQEWAHAKEVIMVDNMLKLGNPLGFGHPILSLLGKKAAAKGMGKLDIKHFDCFQKMVADQAFKNAKKAANKKGQEAAILFASLEKNTANVGVASIPCTSKKMDSPEIERLIQHQDAASDGAAANNKKSALLAALSLNDIGSDPTLALQTGTFKAGDKKNPNNGRGESCDDDKDTVGCIYTKKLLVEDVTKEEIADFVKKNAGSSGGGGKA
;
A
#
# COMPACT_ATOMS: atom_id res chain seq x y z
N MET A 1 26.82 -85.15 8.19
CA MET A 1 28.26 -85.40 8.46
C MET A 1 28.94 -85.42 7.11
N GLN A 2 30.00 -84.60 6.91
CA GLN A 2 30.76 -84.37 5.66
C GLN A 2 29.96 -83.59 4.59
N THR A 3 30.41 -82.51 3.91
CA THR A 3 31.73 -81.89 3.60
C THR A 3 31.41 -80.47 3.04
N GLU A 4 31.95 -79.36 3.57
CA GLU A 4 33.20 -78.64 3.18
C GLU A 4 33.06 -77.58 2.04
N ILE A 5 33.42 -76.33 2.39
CA ILE A 5 34.22 -75.31 1.65
C ILE A 5 33.65 -74.65 0.37
N SER A 6 33.43 -73.33 0.34
CA SER A 6 34.43 -72.34 -0.11
C SER A 6 33.91 -70.93 -0.42
N ALA A 7 34.73 -69.99 0.02
CA ALA A 7 34.91 -68.56 -0.25
C ALA A 7 34.49 -67.94 -1.61
N GLN A 8 34.05 -66.68 -1.47
CA GLN A 8 34.37 -65.48 -2.28
C GLN A 8 33.95 -65.43 -3.76
N LEU A 9 33.15 -64.42 -4.13
CA LEU A 9 33.66 -63.30 -4.95
C LEU A 9 32.71 -62.09 -4.93
N LEU A 10 33.30 -60.94 -4.60
CA LEU A 10 32.72 -59.61 -4.69
C LEU A 10 32.86 -59.13 -6.14
N VAL A 11 31.78 -58.78 -6.82
CA VAL A 11 31.84 -58.11 -8.14
C VAL A 11 31.06 -56.81 -8.08
N LEU A 12 31.80 -55.71 -7.96
CA LEU A 12 31.35 -54.35 -8.20
C LEU A 12 31.28 -54.13 -9.72
N VAL A 13 30.10 -53.79 -10.25
CA VAL A 13 29.97 -53.21 -11.60
C VAL A 13 29.26 -51.87 -11.47
N THR A 14 30.04 -50.80 -11.56
CA THR A 14 29.57 -49.44 -11.81
C THR A 14 29.53 -49.21 -13.31
N LEU A 15 28.35 -48.92 -13.87
CA LEU A 15 28.21 -48.37 -15.21
C LEU A 15 27.23 -47.18 -15.15
N GLY A 16 27.78 -46.01 -15.46
CA GLY A 16 27.11 -44.71 -15.38
C GLY A 16 26.14 -44.46 -16.52
N ILE A 17 25.07 -43.72 -16.19
CA ILE A 17 24.13 -43.16 -17.15
C ILE A 17 24.21 -41.63 -16.96
N SER A 18 24.89 -40.95 -17.88
CA SER A 18 24.90 -39.50 -17.96
C SER A 18 23.71 -39.04 -18.80
N SER A 19 22.60 -38.69 -18.13
CA SER A 19 21.50 -37.94 -18.74
C SER A 19 21.64 -36.46 -18.39
N LEU A 20 22.19 -35.64 -19.29
CA LEU A 20 22.05 -34.19 -19.18
C LEU A 20 20.63 -33.80 -19.61
N GLN A 21 19.75 -33.63 -18.63
CA GLN A 21 18.50 -32.91 -18.81
C GLN A 21 18.83 -31.42 -18.96
N GLY A 22 18.53 -30.85 -20.13
CA GLY A 22 18.49 -29.41 -20.35
C GLY A 22 17.46 -28.80 -19.41
N SER A 23 17.94 -28.17 -18.35
CA SER A 23 17.09 -27.35 -17.48
C SER A 23 16.87 -26.01 -18.19
N SER A 24 15.72 -25.85 -18.82
CA SER A 24 15.20 -24.53 -19.13
C SER A 24 15.13 -23.75 -17.82
N ALA A 25 15.98 -22.74 -17.67
CA ALA A 25 15.93 -21.80 -16.56
C ALA A 25 14.61 -21.02 -16.68
N ALA A 26 13.54 -21.55 -16.09
CA ALA A 26 12.39 -20.75 -15.76
C ALA A 26 12.89 -19.63 -14.84
N SER A 27 12.81 -18.38 -15.31
CA SER A 27 13.08 -17.20 -14.50
C SER A 27 12.16 -17.23 -13.28
N THR A 28 12.67 -17.75 -12.16
CA THR A 28 12.05 -17.58 -10.86
C THR A 28 12.22 -16.12 -10.50
N HIS A 29 11.23 -15.29 -10.83
CA HIS A 29 11.03 -14.03 -10.15
C HIS A 29 10.80 -14.35 -8.67
N GLN A 30 11.90 -14.40 -7.91
CA GLN A 30 11.83 -14.50 -6.46
C GLN A 30 11.18 -13.21 -5.98
N LEU A 31 9.95 -13.31 -5.48
CA LEU A 31 9.26 -12.21 -4.82
C LEU A 31 9.82 -12.14 -3.38
N TYR A 32 10.45 -11.01 -3.05
CA TYR A 32 11.17 -10.87 -1.78
C TYR A 32 10.31 -10.21 -0.72
N ARG A 33 10.27 -10.82 0.46
CA ARG A 33 9.45 -10.40 1.60
C ARG A 33 9.98 -9.08 2.19
N ARG A 34 9.12 -8.08 2.34
CA ARG A 34 9.45 -6.92 3.18
C ARG A 34 9.54 -7.39 4.65
N GLN A 35 10.65 -7.08 5.31
CA GLN A 35 10.89 -7.44 6.71
C GLN A 35 10.44 -6.38 7.73
N VAL A 36 9.96 -5.22 7.28
CA VAL A 36 9.51 -4.17 8.18
C VAL A 36 8.08 -3.79 7.80
N PRO A 37 7.15 -3.75 8.76
CA PRO A 37 5.89 -3.05 8.58
C PRO A 37 6.21 -1.60 8.12
N GLN A 38 5.44 -0.94 7.25
CA GLN A 38 5.71 0.46 6.85
C GLN A 38 4.61 1.40 7.35
N GLU A 39 3.72 0.87 8.17
CA GLU A 39 2.41 1.48 8.35
C GLU A 39 2.50 2.68 9.29
N TRP A 40 3.52 2.77 10.15
CA TRP A 40 3.79 3.95 10.99
C TRP A 40 4.68 5.00 10.30
N ALA A 41 5.08 4.79 9.05
CA ALA A 41 5.82 5.79 8.28
C ALA A 41 5.08 7.13 8.21
N HIS A 42 3.75 7.08 8.08
CA HIS A 42 2.84 8.22 7.99
C HIS A 42 1.99 8.37 9.27
N ALA A 43 2.63 8.24 10.45
CA ALA A 43 1.94 8.14 11.73
C ALA A 43 0.94 9.28 12.00
N LYS A 44 1.27 10.52 11.65
CA LYS A 44 0.39 11.68 11.91
C LYS A 44 -0.96 11.54 11.18
N GLU A 45 -0.99 11.06 9.94
CA GLU A 45 -2.23 10.77 9.21
C GLU A 45 -3.00 9.64 9.87
N VAL A 46 -2.32 8.53 10.19
CA VAL A 46 -2.93 7.35 10.82
C VAL A 46 -3.59 7.72 12.15
N ILE A 47 -2.89 8.47 13.00
CA ILE A 47 -3.38 8.92 14.31
C ILE A 47 -4.57 9.85 14.14
N MET A 48 -4.52 10.79 13.19
CA MET A 48 -5.65 11.70 12.94
C MET A 48 -6.88 10.93 12.44
N VAL A 49 -6.71 9.98 11.52
CA VAL A 49 -7.80 9.12 11.02
C VAL A 49 -8.38 8.27 12.16
N ASP A 50 -7.56 7.72 13.05
CA ASP A 50 -8.00 6.96 14.21
C ASP A 50 -8.87 7.82 15.15
N ASN A 51 -8.42 9.05 15.43
CA ASN A 51 -9.20 10.02 16.21
C ASN A 51 -10.55 10.33 15.57
N MET A 52 -10.60 10.46 14.24
CA MET A 52 -11.86 10.72 13.53
C MET A 52 -12.77 9.49 13.52
N LEU A 53 -12.24 8.28 13.36
CA LEU A 53 -13.04 7.04 13.44
C LEU A 53 -13.73 6.89 14.81
N LYS A 54 -13.06 7.27 15.90
CA LYS A 54 -13.62 7.21 17.26
C LYS A 54 -14.87 8.08 17.45
N LEU A 55 -15.09 9.09 16.60
CA LEU A 55 -16.31 9.90 16.63
C LEU A 55 -17.54 9.19 16.06
N GLY A 56 -17.35 8.12 15.27
CA GLY A 56 -18.43 7.36 14.66
C GLY A 56 -17.92 6.19 13.82
N ASN A 57 -18.23 4.95 14.24
CA ASN A 57 -17.68 3.75 13.60
C ASN A 57 -18.75 2.65 13.46
N PRO A 58 -19.72 2.82 12.54
CA PRO A 58 -20.87 1.92 12.43
C PRO A 58 -20.50 0.49 12.03
N LEU A 59 -19.43 0.35 11.23
CA LEU A 59 -18.88 -0.94 10.83
C LEU A 59 -17.92 -1.54 11.88
N GLY A 60 -17.57 -0.79 12.93
CA GLY A 60 -16.67 -1.28 13.98
C GLY A 60 -15.27 -1.59 13.45
N PHE A 61 -14.74 -0.77 12.54
CA PHE A 61 -13.35 -0.87 12.09
C PHE A 61 -12.40 -0.80 13.29
N GLY A 62 -11.34 -1.61 13.26
CA GLY A 62 -10.24 -1.50 14.20
C GLY A 62 -9.37 -0.26 13.92
N HIS A 63 -8.19 -0.23 14.51
CA HIS A 63 -7.23 0.84 14.28
C HIS A 63 -6.89 0.97 12.77
N PRO A 64 -6.85 2.20 12.20
CA PRO A 64 -6.66 2.42 10.76
C PRO A 64 -5.40 1.79 10.18
N ILE A 65 -4.34 1.70 10.98
CA ILE A 65 -3.07 1.02 10.64
C ILE A 65 -3.31 -0.35 10.02
N LEU A 66 -4.33 -1.08 10.50
CA LEU A 66 -4.64 -2.43 10.03
C LEU A 66 -5.06 -2.44 8.56
N SER A 67 -5.63 -1.35 8.05
CA SER A 67 -6.02 -1.25 6.64
C SER A 67 -4.84 -1.02 5.68
N LEU A 68 -3.70 -0.58 6.20
CA LEU A 68 -2.44 -0.43 5.45
C LEU A 68 -1.63 -1.73 5.40
N LEU A 69 -2.06 -2.76 6.14
CA LEU A 69 -1.40 -4.06 6.19
C LEU A 69 -1.83 -5.00 5.07
N GLY A 70 -1.01 -6.04 4.85
CA GLY A 70 -1.38 -7.19 4.05
C GLY A 70 -2.60 -7.94 4.60
N LYS A 71 -3.29 -8.68 3.71
CA LYS A 71 -4.60 -9.32 3.94
C LYS A 71 -4.76 -10.05 5.28
N LYS A 72 -3.76 -10.83 5.69
CA LYS A 72 -3.82 -11.61 6.94
C LYS A 72 -3.93 -10.73 8.19
N ALA A 73 -3.16 -9.65 8.28
CA ALA A 73 -3.17 -8.79 9.46
C ALA A 73 -4.33 -7.80 9.41
N ALA A 74 -4.63 -7.30 8.21
CA ALA A 74 -5.73 -6.37 7.98
C ALA A 74 -7.12 -6.96 8.30
N ALA A 75 -7.31 -8.28 8.10
CA ALA A 75 -8.55 -8.97 8.46
C ALA A 75 -8.97 -8.77 9.92
N LYS A 76 -8.03 -8.54 10.84
CA LYS A 76 -8.32 -8.28 12.27
C LYS A 76 -8.98 -6.92 12.53
N GLY A 77 -8.86 -5.99 11.58
CA GLY A 77 -9.36 -4.62 11.71
C GLY A 77 -10.62 -4.32 10.89
N MET A 78 -11.10 -5.28 10.10
CA MET A 78 -12.19 -5.03 9.13
C MET A 78 -13.56 -4.78 9.79
N GLY A 79 -13.72 -5.09 11.08
CA GLY A 79 -15.00 -5.00 11.74
C GLY A 79 -16.06 -5.84 11.02
N LYS A 80 -17.17 -5.22 10.66
CA LYS A 80 -18.30 -5.84 9.95
C LYS A 80 -18.17 -5.81 8.42
N LEU A 81 -17.03 -5.35 7.88
CA LEU A 81 -16.81 -5.37 6.44
C LEU A 81 -16.60 -6.80 5.93
N ASP A 82 -17.38 -7.19 4.92
CA ASP A 82 -17.24 -8.49 4.25
C ASP A 82 -15.85 -8.63 3.61
N ILE A 83 -15.22 -9.79 3.80
CA ILE A 83 -13.88 -10.11 3.31
C ILE A 83 -13.73 -9.97 1.80
N LYS A 84 -14.82 -10.11 1.03
CA LYS A 84 -14.80 -9.88 -0.44
C LYS A 84 -14.53 -8.42 -0.82
N HIS A 85 -14.72 -7.49 0.12
CA HIS A 85 -14.46 -6.06 -0.03
C HIS A 85 -13.12 -5.63 0.59
N PHE A 86 -12.23 -6.59 0.85
CA PHE A 86 -10.93 -6.36 1.46
C PHE A 86 -10.11 -5.25 0.77
N ASP A 87 -10.12 -5.22 -0.57
CA ASP A 87 -9.36 -4.24 -1.35
C ASP A 87 -9.89 -2.81 -1.19
N CYS A 88 -11.09 -2.64 -0.64
CA CYS A 88 -11.68 -1.36 -0.32
C CYS A 88 -11.48 -0.91 1.13
N PHE A 89 -10.86 -1.73 1.99
CA PHE A 89 -10.83 -1.49 3.42
C PHE A 89 -10.19 -0.14 3.80
N GLN A 90 -9.01 0.20 3.27
CA GLN A 90 -8.34 1.49 3.51
C GLN A 90 -9.23 2.67 3.12
N LYS A 91 -9.80 2.61 1.92
CA LYS A 91 -10.64 3.67 1.37
C LYS A 91 -11.95 3.85 2.16
N MET A 92 -12.54 2.75 2.65
CA MET A 92 -13.72 2.80 3.53
C MET A 92 -13.41 3.38 4.91
N VAL A 93 -12.25 3.06 5.48
CA VAL A 93 -11.77 3.67 6.72
C VAL A 93 -11.61 5.18 6.53
N ALA A 94 -10.98 5.60 5.43
CA ALA A 94 -10.83 7.01 5.09
C ALA A 94 -12.17 7.71 4.89
N ASP A 95 -13.11 7.11 4.16
CA ASP A 95 -14.45 7.68 3.93
C ASP A 95 -15.21 7.87 5.24
N GLN A 96 -15.16 6.90 6.14
CA GLN A 96 -15.79 7.03 7.46
C GLN A 96 -15.15 8.14 8.29
N ALA A 97 -13.81 8.21 8.34
CA ALA A 97 -13.09 9.27 9.03
C ALA A 97 -13.37 10.65 8.43
N PHE A 98 -13.42 10.77 7.11
CA PHE A 98 -13.75 12.00 6.40
C PHE A 98 -15.15 12.50 6.74
N LYS A 99 -16.16 11.61 6.71
CA LYS A 99 -17.55 11.95 7.11
C LYS A 99 -17.62 12.45 8.55
N ASN A 100 -16.93 11.79 9.46
CA ASN A 100 -16.88 12.20 10.87
C ASN A 100 -16.19 13.56 11.02
N ALA A 101 -15.06 13.77 10.34
CA ALA A 101 -14.34 15.03 10.35
C ALA A 101 -15.18 16.18 9.78
N LYS A 102 -15.88 15.95 8.67
CA LYS A 102 -16.80 16.91 8.05
C LYS A 102 -17.95 17.29 8.99
N LYS A 103 -18.57 16.30 9.64
CA LYS A 103 -19.62 16.52 10.65
C LYS A 103 -19.12 17.31 11.86
N ALA A 104 -17.87 17.11 12.26
CA ALA A 104 -17.23 17.81 13.37
C ALA A 104 -16.60 19.16 12.97
N ALA A 105 -16.74 19.61 11.71
CA ALA A 105 -16.05 20.77 11.15
C ALA A 105 -14.51 20.73 11.34
N ASN A 106 -13.92 19.52 11.43
CA ASN A 106 -12.50 19.32 11.59
C ASN A 106 -11.81 19.23 10.23
N LYS A 107 -11.26 20.35 9.76
CA LYS A 107 -10.56 20.41 8.46
C LYS A 107 -9.31 19.54 8.42
N LYS A 108 -8.51 19.51 9.48
CA LYS A 108 -7.32 18.64 9.56
C LYS A 108 -7.67 17.15 9.51
N GLY A 109 -8.82 16.78 10.07
CA GLY A 109 -9.34 15.42 9.96
C GLY A 109 -9.75 15.04 8.53
N GLN A 110 -10.32 15.99 7.79
CA GLN A 110 -10.65 15.79 6.36
C GLN A 110 -9.38 15.65 5.51
N GLU A 111 -8.39 16.53 5.73
CA GLU A 111 -7.07 16.47 5.09
C GLU A 111 -6.38 15.12 5.33
N ALA A 112 -6.30 14.70 6.60
CA ALA A 112 -5.66 13.43 6.95
C ALA A 112 -6.37 12.22 6.32
N ALA A 113 -7.71 12.23 6.24
CA ALA A 113 -8.45 11.16 5.57
C ALA A 113 -8.15 11.08 4.06
N ILE A 114 -8.03 12.23 3.38
CA ILE A 114 -7.63 12.29 1.97
C ILE A 114 -6.22 11.74 1.79
N LEU A 115 -5.26 12.21 2.57
CA LEU A 115 -3.87 11.76 2.49
C LEU A 115 -3.78 10.25 2.78
N PHE A 116 -4.44 9.78 3.85
CA PHE A 116 -4.48 8.38 4.25
C PHE A 116 -5.06 7.45 3.17
N ALA A 117 -6.14 7.86 2.49
CA ALA A 117 -6.75 7.07 1.42
C ALA A 117 -5.81 6.87 0.22
N SER A 118 -4.86 7.78 0.04
CA SER A 118 -3.87 7.73 -1.03
C SER A 118 -2.60 6.98 -0.66
N LEU A 119 -2.30 6.75 0.62
CA LEU A 119 -1.05 6.08 1.02
C LEU A 119 -0.88 4.69 0.40
N GLU A 120 0.38 4.28 0.27
CA GLU A 120 0.73 2.92 -0.13
C GLU A 120 0.25 1.93 0.93
N LYS A 121 -0.47 0.91 0.48
CA LYS A 121 -0.76 -0.28 1.28
C LYS A 121 0.39 -1.27 1.16
N ASN A 122 0.89 -1.74 2.29
CA ASN A 122 1.99 -2.69 2.32
C ASN A 122 1.55 -4.03 1.72
N THR A 123 2.21 -4.43 0.64
CA THR A 123 2.10 -5.77 0.09
C THR A 123 3.16 -6.68 0.70
N ALA A 124 2.96 -8.00 0.64
CA ALA A 124 3.88 -8.92 1.29
C ALA A 124 5.30 -8.89 0.68
N ASN A 125 5.43 -8.44 -0.58
CA ASN A 125 6.66 -8.51 -1.34
C ASN A 125 6.93 -7.24 -2.15
N VAL A 126 8.22 -6.95 -2.36
CA VAL A 126 8.68 -5.79 -3.15
C VAL A 126 8.16 -5.85 -4.58
N GLY A 127 7.66 -4.72 -5.06
CA GLY A 127 7.22 -4.54 -6.44
C GLY A 127 5.94 -5.27 -6.78
N VAL A 128 5.18 -5.72 -5.77
CA VAL A 128 3.83 -6.22 -5.94
C VAL A 128 2.87 -5.04 -5.83
N ALA A 129 2.10 -4.84 -6.91
CA ALA A 129 1.03 -3.85 -6.92
C ALA A 129 -0.11 -4.25 -5.99
N SER A 130 -0.58 -3.29 -5.20
CA SER A 130 -1.81 -3.35 -4.42
C SER A 130 -3.03 -3.31 -5.33
N ILE A 131 -3.94 -4.25 -5.11
CA ILE A 131 -5.20 -4.38 -5.86
C ILE A 131 -6.09 -3.16 -5.59
N PRO A 132 -6.62 -2.49 -6.63
CA PRO A 132 -7.47 -1.31 -6.44
C PRO A 132 -8.85 -1.68 -5.85
N CYS A 133 -9.42 -0.76 -5.09
CA CYS A 133 -10.79 -0.87 -4.62
C CYS A 133 -11.79 -0.68 -5.77
N THR A 134 -12.49 -1.74 -6.15
CA THR A 134 -13.53 -1.70 -7.21
C THR A 134 -14.90 -2.20 -6.74
N SER A 135 -14.98 -2.84 -5.57
CA SER A 135 -16.17 -3.55 -5.11
C SER A 135 -17.10 -2.71 -4.23
N LYS A 136 -16.70 -1.49 -3.89
CA LYS A 136 -17.47 -0.51 -3.11
C LYS A 136 -17.23 0.90 -3.64
N LYS A 137 -18.28 1.71 -3.58
CA LYS A 137 -18.19 3.17 -3.76
C LYS A 137 -18.15 3.84 -2.39
N MET A 138 -17.39 4.91 -2.28
CA MET A 138 -17.35 5.77 -1.11
C MET A 138 -18.46 6.82 -1.19
N ASP A 139 -18.99 7.21 -0.04
CA ASP A 139 -20.05 8.20 0.03
C ASP A 139 -19.53 9.62 -0.26
N SER A 140 -18.27 9.89 0.12
CA SER A 140 -17.63 11.19 -0.05
C SER A 140 -16.95 11.27 -1.43
N PRO A 141 -17.35 12.16 -2.35
CA PRO A 141 -16.74 12.29 -3.67
C PRO A 141 -15.24 12.58 -3.64
N GLU A 142 -14.78 13.29 -2.60
CA GLU A 142 -13.39 13.62 -2.34
C GLU A 142 -12.57 12.36 -2.02
N ILE A 143 -13.17 11.36 -1.37
CA ILE A 143 -12.52 10.07 -1.11
C ILE A 143 -12.74 9.10 -2.28
N GLU A 144 -13.92 9.09 -2.91
CA GLU A 144 -14.27 8.17 -3.99
C GLU A 144 -13.36 8.29 -5.21
N ARG A 145 -12.85 9.49 -5.52
CA ARG A 145 -11.92 9.65 -6.64
C ARG A 145 -10.52 9.13 -6.36
N LEU A 146 -10.16 8.94 -5.10
CA LEU A 146 -8.80 8.59 -4.71
C LEU A 146 -8.46 7.16 -5.11
N ILE A 147 -7.22 7.01 -5.55
CA ILE A 147 -6.55 5.72 -5.74
C ILE A 147 -5.41 5.65 -4.74
N GLN A 148 -4.97 4.45 -4.41
CA GLN A 148 -3.83 4.23 -3.51
C GLN A 148 -2.50 4.29 -4.28
N HIS A 149 -1.44 4.71 -3.60
CA HIS A 149 -0.08 4.50 -4.10
C HIS A 149 0.24 3.01 -4.19
N GLN A 150 1.13 2.69 -5.11
CA GLN A 150 1.72 1.38 -5.31
C GLN A 150 3.12 1.38 -4.72
N ASP A 151 3.60 0.19 -4.36
CA ASP A 151 5.02 -0.01 -4.08
C ASP A 151 5.83 0.56 -5.25
N ALA A 152 6.74 1.49 -4.96
CA ALA A 152 7.54 2.23 -5.93
C ALA A 152 8.37 1.33 -6.86
N ALA A 153 8.65 0.09 -6.47
CA ALA A 153 9.31 -0.90 -7.33
C ALA A 153 8.34 -1.57 -8.31
N SER A 154 7.02 -1.43 -8.15
CA SER A 154 6.02 -2.09 -9.01
C SER A 154 6.02 -1.52 -10.42
N ASP A 155 5.65 -2.35 -11.39
CA ASP A 155 5.55 -1.90 -12.77
C ASP A 155 4.44 -0.86 -12.91
N GLY A 156 4.76 0.30 -13.48
CA GLY A 156 3.82 1.42 -13.61
C GLY A 156 3.60 2.25 -12.32
N ALA A 157 4.31 1.97 -11.22
CA ALA A 157 4.13 2.66 -9.95
C ALA A 157 4.30 4.18 -10.07
N ALA A 158 5.33 4.66 -10.76
CA ALA A 158 5.58 6.10 -10.93
C ALA A 158 4.36 6.85 -11.53
N ALA A 159 3.73 6.28 -12.56
CA ALA A 159 2.55 6.89 -13.18
C ALA A 159 1.31 6.82 -12.27
N ASN A 160 1.11 5.69 -11.57
CA ASN A 160 0.01 5.53 -10.63
C ASN A 160 0.13 6.48 -9.44
N ASN A 161 1.31 6.56 -8.83
CA ASN A 161 1.59 7.34 -7.63
C ASN A 161 1.47 8.82 -7.92
N LYS A 162 2.02 9.28 -9.05
CA LYS A 162 1.76 10.61 -9.59
C LYS A 162 0.27 10.92 -9.71
N LYS A 163 -0.50 10.02 -10.34
CA LYS A 163 -1.95 10.19 -10.48
C LYS A 163 -2.65 10.22 -9.12
N SER A 164 -2.22 9.40 -8.17
CA SER A 164 -2.74 9.37 -6.80
C SER A 164 -2.53 10.71 -6.10
N ALA A 165 -1.30 11.24 -6.12
CA ALA A 165 -0.97 12.53 -5.52
C ALA A 165 -1.78 13.68 -6.15
N LEU A 166 -1.94 13.70 -7.48
CA LEU A 166 -2.76 14.72 -8.15
C LEU A 166 -4.25 14.63 -7.78
N LEU A 167 -4.80 13.43 -7.62
CA LEU A 167 -6.18 13.23 -7.19
C LEU A 167 -6.38 13.64 -5.72
N ALA A 168 -5.39 13.39 -4.86
CA ALA A 168 -5.38 13.90 -3.48
C ALA A 168 -5.35 15.43 -3.47
N ALA A 169 -4.51 16.06 -4.29
CA ALA A 169 -4.42 17.52 -4.40
C ALA A 169 -5.75 18.15 -4.83
N LEU A 170 -6.43 17.55 -5.81
CA LEU A 170 -7.76 18.00 -6.23
C LEU A 170 -8.80 17.86 -5.10
N SER A 171 -8.76 16.77 -4.34
CA SER A 171 -9.65 16.55 -3.21
C SER A 171 -9.40 17.53 -2.06
N LEU A 172 -8.13 17.86 -1.79
CA LEU A 172 -7.72 18.89 -0.84
C LEU A 172 -8.21 20.27 -1.29
N ASN A 173 -8.08 20.60 -2.57
CA ASN A 173 -8.61 21.83 -3.13
C ASN A 173 -10.14 21.93 -2.96
N ASP A 174 -10.86 20.84 -3.23
CA ASP A 174 -12.33 20.80 -3.15
C ASP A 174 -12.86 21.05 -1.73
N ILE A 175 -12.08 20.73 -0.68
CA ILE A 175 -12.39 21.08 0.72
C ILE A 175 -11.79 22.43 1.16
N GLY A 176 -11.19 23.17 0.24
CA GLY A 176 -10.56 24.48 0.46
C GLY A 176 -9.23 24.42 1.21
N SER A 177 -8.57 23.25 1.26
CA SER A 177 -7.22 23.08 1.83
C SER A 177 -6.11 23.40 0.83
N ASP A 178 -4.89 23.52 1.32
CA ASP A 178 -3.70 23.68 0.46
C ASP A 178 -3.47 22.37 -0.34
N PRO A 179 -3.55 22.42 -1.69
CA PRO A 179 -3.36 21.23 -2.52
C PRO A 179 -1.94 20.65 -2.44
N THR A 180 -0.94 21.45 -2.06
CA THR A 180 0.46 21.01 -1.94
C THR A 180 0.68 20.05 -0.78
N LEU A 181 -0.28 19.92 0.15
CA LEU A 181 -0.27 18.86 1.16
C LEU A 181 -0.26 17.47 0.52
N ALA A 182 -0.73 17.31 -0.71
CA ALA A 182 -0.67 16.04 -1.44
C ALA A 182 0.76 15.51 -1.65
N LEU A 183 1.79 16.36 -1.60
CA LEU A 183 3.19 15.89 -1.63
C LEU A 183 3.48 14.91 -0.48
N GLN A 184 2.73 15.00 0.61
CA GLN A 184 2.88 14.14 1.79
C GLN A 184 2.38 12.72 1.59
N THR A 185 1.73 12.40 0.46
CA THR A 185 1.35 11.01 0.12
C THR A 185 2.48 10.20 -0.49
N GLY A 186 3.63 10.84 -0.72
CA GLY A 186 4.80 10.24 -1.35
C GLY A 186 5.26 8.96 -0.66
N THR A 187 5.95 8.13 -1.43
CA THR A 187 6.45 6.83 -0.96
C THR A 187 7.94 6.90 -0.63
N PHE A 188 8.50 5.77 -0.20
CA PHE A 188 9.94 5.62 -0.07
C PHE A 188 10.60 5.41 -1.44
N LYS A 189 11.91 5.63 -1.50
CA LYS A 189 12.72 5.16 -2.64
C LYS A 189 12.51 3.65 -2.85
N ALA A 190 12.30 3.27 -4.11
CA ALA A 190 12.04 1.90 -4.50
C ALA A 190 13.11 0.93 -3.99
N GLY A 191 12.65 -0.20 -3.44
CA GLY A 191 13.52 -1.32 -3.09
C GLY A 191 14.01 -2.06 -4.33
N ASP A 192 15.07 -2.87 -4.16
CA ASP A 192 15.62 -3.67 -5.25
C ASP A 192 14.92 -5.04 -5.32
N LYS A 193 14.20 -5.30 -6.43
CA LYS A 193 13.56 -6.61 -6.70
C LYS A 193 14.55 -7.76 -6.81
N LYS A 194 15.86 -7.52 -6.94
CA LYS A 194 16.89 -8.56 -7.15
C LYS A 194 17.80 -8.77 -5.93
N ASN A 195 17.74 -7.90 -4.93
CA ASN A 195 18.65 -7.94 -3.78
C ASN A 195 17.89 -8.10 -2.44
N PRO A 196 18.02 -9.26 -1.75
CA PRO A 196 17.32 -9.50 -0.49
C PRO A 196 17.74 -8.55 0.63
N ASN A 197 18.95 -7.98 0.57
CA ASN A 197 19.45 -7.06 1.60
C ASN A 197 18.88 -5.64 1.46
N ASN A 198 18.28 -5.31 0.31
CA ASN A 198 17.65 -4.01 0.02
C ASN A 198 16.15 -4.14 -0.30
N GLY A 199 15.52 -5.27 0.03
CA GLY A 199 14.08 -5.46 -0.20
C GLY A 199 13.20 -4.49 0.60
N ARG A 200 13.72 -3.88 1.67
CA ARG A 200 13.03 -2.82 2.40
C ARG A 200 13.26 -1.42 1.82
N GLY A 201 14.13 -1.25 0.83
CA GLY A 201 14.57 0.08 0.38
C GLY A 201 15.05 0.94 1.54
N GLU A 202 14.79 2.23 1.46
CA GLU A 202 15.04 3.19 2.54
C GLU A 202 13.81 3.34 3.47
N SER A 203 12.95 2.33 3.56
CA SER A 203 11.75 2.41 4.40
C SER A 203 12.03 2.36 5.90
N CYS A 204 11.09 2.88 6.67
CA CYS A 204 11.16 2.95 8.13
C CYS A 204 9.79 2.63 8.74
N ASP A 205 9.82 2.26 10.02
CA ASP A 205 8.64 1.96 10.84
C ASP A 205 8.99 2.23 12.28
N ASP A 206 8.31 3.21 12.89
CA ASP A 206 8.55 3.62 14.26
C ASP A 206 7.23 4.06 14.87
N ASP A 207 6.64 3.18 15.68
CA ASP A 207 5.38 3.45 16.36
C ASP A 207 5.50 4.47 17.50
N LYS A 208 6.73 4.85 17.87
CA LYS A 208 7.01 5.91 18.85
C LYS A 208 7.15 7.28 18.19
N ASP A 209 7.38 7.33 16.88
CA ASP A 209 7.42 8.57 16.11
C ASP A 209 6.01 8.97 15.68
N THR A 210 5.34 9.79 16.49
CA THR A 210 3.97 10.25 16.22
C THR A 210 3.86 11.17 15.01
N VAL A 211 4.96 11.72 14.50
CA VAL A 211 4.96 12.49 13.24
C VAL A 211 4.96 11.53 12.06
N GLY A 212 5.78 10.48 12.17
CA GLY A 212 5.99 9.49 11.13
C GLY A 212 7.42 9.55 10.64
N CYS A 213 8.10 8.41 10.68
CA CYS A 213 9.52 8.33 10.42
C CYS A 213 9.90 8.74 8.99
N ILE A 214 8.97 8.69 8.04
CA ILE A 214 9.21 9.15 6.66
C ILE A 214 9.49 10.66 6.63
N TYR A 215 8.87 11.42 7.53
CA TYR A 215 9.03 12.86 7.64
C TYR A 215 10.24 13.22 8.50
N THR A 216 10.37 12.61 9.69
CA THR A 216 11.44 12.98 10.63
C THR A 216 12.82 12.60 10.11
N LYS A 217 12.92 11.51 9.35
CA LYS A 217 14.16 11.06 8.70
C LYS A 217 14.31 11.60 7.27
N LYS A 218 13.33 12.37 6.77
CA LYS A 218 13.33 12.96 5.41
C LYS A 218 13.51 11.92 4.30
N LEU A 219 12.75 10.83 4.40
CA LEU A 219 12.80 9.69 3.49
C LEU A 219 11.70 9.73 2.41
N LEU A 220 10.82 10.74 2.48
CA LEU A 220 9.72 10.91 1.54
C LEU A 220 10.26 11.28 0.15
N VAL A 221 9.84 10.52 -0.85
CA VAL A 221 10.04 10.85 -2.27
C VAL A 221 8.73 11.39 -2.82
N GLU A 222 8.75 12.64 -3.27
CA GLU A 222 7.60 13.29 -3.87
C GLU A 222 7.33 12.72 -5.27
N ASP A 223 6.09 12.33 -5.55
CA ASP A 223 5.68 11.76 -6.84
C ASP A 223 5.33 12.84 -7.90
N VAL A 224 5.19 14.09 -7.48
CA VAL A 224 4.81 15.25 -8.29
C VAL A 224 5.48 16.52 -7.80
N THR A 225 5.57 17.53 -8.65
CA THR A 225 6.01 18.88 -8.23
C THR A 225 4.83 19.78 -7.85
N LYS A 226 5.13 20.92 -7.19
CA LYS A 226 4.12 21.93 -6.86
C LYS A 226 3.47 22.54 -8.10
N GLU A 227 4.25 22.71 -9.18
CA GLU A 227 3.78 23.24 -10.46
C GLU A 227 2.78 22.27 -11.10
N GLU A 228 3.10 20.96 -11.09
CA GLU A 228 2.20 19.93 -11.60
C GLU A 228 0.89 19.86 -10.81
N ILE A 229 0.96 20.03 -9.49
CA ILE A 229 -0.23 20.15 -8.64
C ILE A 229 -1.06 21.37 -9.04
N ALA A 230 -0.43 22.54 -9.15
CA ALA A 230 -1.12 23.79 -9.48
C ALA A 230 -1.81 23.70 -10.84
N ASP A 231 -1.13 23.18 -11.85
CA ASP A 231 -1.66 23.00 -13.21
C ASP A 231 -2.81 21.98 -13.22
N PHE A 232 -2.66 20.86 -12.53
CA PHE A 232 -3.70 19.83 -12.46
C PHE A 232 -4.95 20.35 -11.75
N VAL A 233 -4.79 21.01 -10.60
CA VAL A 233 -5.91 21.59 -9.86
C VAL A 233 -6.59 22.65 -10.70
N LYS A 234 -5.86 23.58 -11.32
CA LYS A 234 -6.44 24.62 -12.19
C LYS A 234 -7.24 24.02 -13.35
N LYS A 235 -6.75 22.93 -13.95
CA LYS A 235 -7.42 22.25 -15.08
C LYS A 235 -8.70 21.51 -14.66
N ASN A 236 -8.80 21.05 -13.42
CA ASN A 236 -9.87 20.16 -12.96
C ASN A 236 -10.80 20.80 -11.90
N ALA A 237 -10.43 21.93 -11.32
CA ALA A 237 -11.27 22.70 -10.40
C ALA A 237 -12.54 23.16 -11.14
N GLY A 238 -13.71 22.83 -10.58
CA GLY A 238 -15.01 23.16 -11.17
C GLY A 238 -15.66 22.05 -12.01
N SER A 239 -14.98 20.92 -12.27
CA SER A 239 -15.63 19.77 -12.95
C SER A 239 -16.53 18.93 -12.03
N SER A 240 -16.59 19.23 -10.73
CA SER A 240 -17.41 18.50 -9.74
C SER A 240 -18.89 18.94 -9.72
N GLY A 241 -19.41 19.65 -10.74
CA GLY A 241 -20.77 20.21 -10.75
C GLY A 241 -21.60 20.03 -12.02
N GLY A 242 -21.22 19.17 -12.96
CA GLY A 242 -21.85 19.05 -14.29
C GLY A 242 -22.85 17.90 -14.44
N GLY A 243 -23.72 17.65 -13.46
CA GLY A 243 -24.78 16.64 -13.52
C GLY A 243 -26.17 17.25 -13.67
N GLY A 244 -26.34 18.19 -14.60
CA GLY A 244 -27.59 18.91 -14.82
C GLY A 244 -27.91 19.14 -16.29
N LYS A 245 -28.83 18.31 -16.81
CA LYS A 245 -29.64 18.45 -18.02
C LYS A 245 -28.95 18.50 -19.40
N ALA A 246 -29.15 17.42 -20.16
CA ALA A 246 -29.71 17.47 -21.52
C ALA A 246 -30.79 16.39 -21.60
#